data_AF-V6L5B4-F1
#
_entry.id   AF-V6L5B4-F1
#
_cell.length_a   1.000
_cell.length_b   1.000
_cell.length_c   1.000
_cell.angle_alpha   90.00
_cell.angle_beta   90.00
_cell.angle_gamma   90.00
#
_symmetry.space_group_name_H-M   'P 1'
#
loop_
_entity.id
_entity.type
_entity.pdbx_description
1 polymer ?
#
loop_
_entity_poly.entity_id
_entity_poly.type
_entity_poly.pdbx_seq_one_letter_code
_entity_poly.pdbx_strand_id
1 'polypeptide(L)'
;MQGIRATIRALDKAITTATKTHPYAPLFATMPRIGKVSLGQIIGEIGPILERAQTCEQLIAEAGVVPVTRASGKARTVSFRFATNRRARLALTTFADNSRHGSDWAAKIYNDAQARKKRHPHAIRILARAWLRVMWACWRNGACYDPAIHQANSKINTTANAPLVA
;
A
#
# COMPACT_ATOMS: atom_id res chain seq x y z
N MET A 1 28.72 -3.00 20.71
CA MET A 1 27.25 -3.10 20.48
C MET A 1 26.44 -1.85 20.91
N GLN A 2 26.89 -1.02 21.85
CA GLN A 2 26.15 0.19 22.28
C GLN A 2 26.04 1.29 21.21
N GLY A 3 27.06 1.46 20.35
CA GLY A 3 27.07 2.47 19.28
C GLY A 3 25.96 2.30 18.24
N ILE A 4 25.79 1.08 17.69
CA ILE A 4 24.75 0.80 16.67
C ILE A 4 23.34 1.09 17.21
N ARG A 5 23.04 0.68 18.45
CA ARG A 5 21.74 0.96 19.09
C ARG A 5 21.51 2.45 19.30
N ALA A 6 22.56 3.22 19.61
CA ALA A 6 22.45 4.68 19.72
C ALA A 6 22.15 5.32 18.35
N THR A 7 22.83 4.88 17.29
CA THR A 7 22.57 5.35 15.92
C THR A 7 21.15 5.04 15.46
N ILE A 8 20.64 3.83 15.72
CA ILE A 8 19.26 3.45 15.40
C ILE A 8 18.27 4.41 16.09
N ARG A 9 18.43 4.64 17.41
CA ARG A 9 17.55 5.57 18.14
C ARG A 9 17.62 7.00 17.62
N ALA A 10 18.81 7.46 17.23
CA ALA A 10 18.99 8.79 16.65
C ALA A 10 18.25 8.91 15.31
N LEU A 11 18.35 7.89 14.44
CA LEU A 11 17.64 7.84 13.16
C LEU A 11 16.13 7.74 13.35
N ASP A 12 15.65 6.90 14.27
CA ASP A 12 14.22 6.77 14.58
C ASP A 12 13.62 8.11 15.03
N LYS A 13 14.37 8.86 15.85
CA LYS A 13 13.99 10.20 16.29
C LYS A 13 13.94 11.18 15.11
N ALA A 14 14.98 11.19 14.27
CA ALA A 14 15.04 12.06 13.10
C ALA A 14 13.88 11.79 12.12
N ILE A 15 13.62 10.51 11.82
CA ILE A 15 12.50 10.08 10.96
C ILE A 15 11.18 10.52 11.58
N THR A 16 10.97 10.29 12.88
CA THR A 16 9.73 10.67 13.55
C THR A 16 9.50 12.18 13.51
N THR A 17 10.54 12.99 13.72
CA THR A 17 10.45 14.45 13.65
C THR A 17 10.09 14.91 12.23
N ALA A 18 10.81 14.43 11.21
CA ALA A 18 10.53 14.79 9.82
C ALA A 18 9.13 14.33 9.35
N THR A 19 8.68 13.17 9.85
CA THR A 19 7.35 12.64 9.54
C THR A 19 6.26 13.57 10.06
N LYS A 20 6.40 14.12 11.27
CA LYS A 20 5.38 15.01 11.86
C LYS A 20 5.16 16.30 11.08
N THR A 21 6.17 16.80 10.39
CA THR A 21 6.09 18.04 9.60
C THR A 21 5.57 17.81 8.18
N HIS A 22 5.41 16.56 7.76
CA HIS A 22 5.06 16.23 6.38
C HIS A 22 3.54 16.30 6.15
N PRO A 23 3.04 16.97 5.10
CA PRO A 23 1.61 17.19 4.87
C PRO A 23 0.81 15.89 4.70
N TYR A 24 1.41 14.84 4.14
CA TYR A 24 0.73 13.53 3.97
C TYR A 24 0.76 12.63 5.21
N ALA A 25 1.53 12.96 6.25
CA ALA A 25 1.56 12.15 7.46
C ALA A 25 0.18 11.98 8.12
N PRO A 26 -0.62 13.05 8.36
CA PRO A 26 -1.96 12.90 8.93
C PRO A 26 -2.89 12.04 8.06
N LEU A 27 -2.71 12.06 6.74
CA LEU A 27 -3.57 11.30 5.82
C LEU A 27 -3.51 9.78 6.07
N PHE A 28 -2.36 9.28 6.49
CA PHE A 28 -2.11 7.83 6.61
C PHE A 28 -1.85 7.37 8.05
N ALA A 29 -1.74 8.28 9.02
CA ALA A 29 -1.31 7.97 10.39
C ALA A 29 -2.18 6.95 11.12
N THR A 30 -3.47 6.88 10.78
CA THR A 30 -4.47 5.97 11.36
C THR A 30 -4.56 4.63 10.64
N MET A 31 -3.72 4.38 9.63
CA MET A 31 -3.69 3.09 8.94
C MET A 31 -3.30 1.95 9.89
N PRO A 32 -3.88 0.75 9.70
CA PRO A 32 -3.67 -0.36 10.62
C PRO A 32 -2.20 -0.77 10.69
N ARG A 33 -1.65 -0.78 11.91
CA ARG A 33 -0.26 -1.15 12.20
C ARG A 33 0.80 -0.35 11.43
N ILE A 34 0.50 0.89 11.04
CA ILE A 34 1.50 1.78 10.46
C ILE A 34 2.38 2.39 11.57
N GLY A 35 3.55 1.81 11.78
CA GLY A 35 4.53 2.35 12.73
C GLY A 35 5.10 3.70 12.25
N LYS A 36 5.63 4.53 13.16
CA LYS A 36 6.19 5.85 12.83
C LYS A 36 7.25 5.82 11.72
N VAL A 37 8.17 4.84 11.80
CA VAL A 37 9.20 4.65 10.77
C VAL A 37 8.59 4.20 9.44
N SER A 38 7.62 3.28 9.47
CA SER A 38 6.92 2.83 8.27
C SER A 38 6.12 3.96 7.61
N LEU A 39 5.48 4.81 8.42
CA LEU A 39 4.76 6.00 7.94
C LEU A 39 5.72 6.96 7.25
N GLY A 40 6.84 7.30 7.90
CA GLY A 40 7.88 8.16 7.35
C GLY A 40 8.45 7.62 6.04
N GLN A 41 8.70 6.31 5.97
CA GLN A 41 9.17 5.67 4.75
C GLN A 41 8.12 5.69 3.62
N ILE A 42 6.85 5.42 3.94
CA ILE A 42 5.76 5.49 2.95
C ILE A 42 5.64 6.89 2.39
N ILE A 43 5.52 7.92 3.24
CA ILE A 43 5.31 9.29 2.74
C ILE A 43 6.53 9.82 1.98
N GLY A 44 7.75 9.48 2.41
CA GLY A 44 8.97 9.89 1.72
C GLY A 44 9.14 9.23 0.35
N GLU A 45 8.77 7.95 0.22
CA GLU A 45 8.94 7.21 -1.04
C GLU A 45 7.76 7.37 -2.00
N ILE A 46 6.54 7.50 -1.47
CA ILE A 46 5.29 7.56 -2.23
C ILE A 46 4.86 9.01 -2.51
N GLY A 47 5.18 9.97 -1.63
CA GLY A 47 4.81 11.38 -1.80
C GLY A 47 5.17 11.95 -3.17
N PRO A 48 6.44 11.87 -3.61
CA PRO A 48 6.83 12.34 -4.94
C PRO A 48 6.14 11.60 -6.09
N ILE A 49 5.68 10.35 -5.87
CA ILE A 49 4.93 9.58 -6.88
C ILE A 49 3.50 10.08 -6.96
N LEU A 50 2.86 10.35 -5.82
CA LEU A 50 1.51 10.91 -5.77
C LEU A 50 1.43 12.24 -6.52
N GLU A 51 2.40 13.12 -6.31
CA GLU A 51 2.41 14.47 -6.89
C GLU A 51 2.54 14.50 -8.41
N ARG A 52 3.20 13.49 -9.01
CA ARG A 52 3.40 13.43 -10.47
C ARG A 52 2.46 12.47 -11.19
N ALA A 53 1.86 11.51 -10.48
CA ALA A 53 0.99 10.53 -11.09
C ALA A 53 -0.33 11.17 -11.50
N GLN A 54 -0.75 10.95 -12.75
CA GLN A 54 -2.02 11.47 -13.27
C GLN A 54 -3.20 10.55 -12.91
N THR A 55 -2.91 9.27 -12.68
CA THR A 55 -3.92 8.25 -12.37
C THR A 55 -3.47 7.34 -11.23
N CYS A 56 -4.44 6.71 -10.57
CA CYS A 56 -4.17 5.70 -9.54
C CYS A 56 -3.35 4.53 -10.11
N GLU A 57 -3.68 4.10 -11.33
CA GLU A 57 -3.00 3.03 -12.04
C GLU A 57 -1.53 3.37 -12.33
N GLN A 58 -1.24 4.63 -12.68
CA GLN A 58 0.13 5.11 -12.85
C GLN A 58 0.90 5.07 -11.53
N LEU A 59 0.33 5.58 -10.44
CA LEU A 59 0.92 5.48 -9.10
C LEU A 59 1.28 4.03 -8.75
N ILE A 60 0.32 3.12 -8.91
CA ILE A 60 0.47 1.70 -8.59
C ILE A 60 1.58 1.05 -9.45
N ALA A 61 1.65 1.42 -10.73
CA ALA A 61 2.67 0.97 -11.66
C ALA A 61 4.07 1.48 -11.28
N GLU A 62 4.21 2.76 -10.94
CA GLU A 62 5.48 3.37 -10.55
C GLU A 62 5.99 2.87 -9.21
N ALA A 63 5.10 2.63 -8.25
CA ALA A 63 5.38 1.99 -6.97
C ALA A 63 5.69 0.48 -7.11
N GLY A 64 5.40 -0.11 -8.28
CA GLY A 64 5.88 -1.43 -8.64
C GLY A 64 5.13 -2.59 -8.01
N VAL A 65 3.92 -2.39 -7.49
CA VAL A 65 3.14 -3.49 -6.89
C VAL A 65 2.26 -4.22 -7.89
N VAL A 66 2.30 -3.83 -9.17
CA VAL A 66 1.62 -4.50 -10.30
C VAL A 66 2.60 -5.06 -11.33
N PRO A 67 2.21 -6.12 -12.06
CA PRO A 67 2.99 -6.66 -13.16
C PRO A 67 2.98 -5.73 -14.40
N VAL A 68 3.81 -6.04 -15.38
CA VAL A 68 3.74 -5.48 -16.73
C VAL A 68 2.99 -6.47 -17.62
N THR A 69 1.98 -5.98 -18.35
CA THR A 69 1.30 -6.75 -19.40
C THR A 69 1.81 -6.27 -20.75
N ARG A 70 2.31 -7.19 -21.57
CA ARG A 70 2.68 -6.93 -22.98
C ARG A 70 1.71 -7.71 -23.87
N ALA A 71 1.02 -7.02 -24.75
CA ALA A 71 0.07 -7.62 -25.68
C ALA A 71 0.21 -6.99 -27.07
N SER A 72 0.16 -7.81 -28.13
CA SER A 72 0.34 -7.37 -29.52
C SER A 72 -0.73 -7.93 -30.48
N GLY A 73 -1.89 -8.32 -29.94
CA GLY A 73 -2.96 -9.01 -30.68
C GLY A 73 -2.68 -10.50 -30.93
N LYS A 74 -1.43 -10.87 -31.23
CA LYS A 74 -1.00 -12.28 -31.42
C LYS A 74 -0.46 -12.95 -30.16
N ALA A 75 0.02 -12.16 -29.20
CA ALA A 75 0.60 -12.67 -27.96
C ALA A 75 0.16 -11.83 -26.77
N ARG A 76 0.09 -12.45 -25.59
CA ARG A 76 -0.18 -11.80 -24.31
C ARG A 76 0.71 -12.41 -23.23
N THR A 77 1.58 -11.59 -22.65
CA THR A 77 2.50 -12.02 -21.58
C THR A 77 2.39 -11.07 -20.38
N VAL A 78 2.35 -11.66 -19.19
CA VAL A 78 2.35 -10.92 -17.92
C VAL A 78 3.65 -11.22 -17.18
N SER A 79 4.48 -10.21 -16.95
CA SER A 79 5.80 -10.36 -16.32
C SER A 79 5.96 -9.44 -15.11
N PHE A 80 6.96 -9.73 -14.29
CA PHE A 80 7.28 -8.89 -13.14
C PHE A 80 7.84 -7.54 -13.59
N ARG A 81 7.41 -6.46 -12.91
CA ARG A 81 7.91 -5.11 -13.19
C ARG A 81 9.26 -4.89 -12.52
N PHE A 82 10.33 -4.72 -13.29
CA PHE A 82 11.67 -4.41 -12.75
C PHE A 82 11.98 -2.91 -12.70
N ALA A 83 11.48 -2.13 -13.67
CA ALA A 83 11.60 -0.68 -13.71
C ALA A 83 10.53 -0.03 -12.81
N THR A 84 10.92 0.36 -11.59
CA THR A 84 10.04 0.92 -10.55
C THR A 84 10.88 1.57 -9.44
N ASN A 85 10.27 2.41 -8.58
CA ASN A 85 10.87 2.74 -7.30
C ASN A 85 10.86 1.50 -6.37
N ARG A 86 12.03 0.87 -6.23
CA ARG A 86 12.22 -0.33 -5.39
C ARG A 86 12.04 -0.05 -3.89
N ARG A 87 12.35 1.15 -3.43
CA ARG A 87 12.20 1.54 -2.02
C ARG A 87 10.73 1.77 -1.68
N ALA A 88 9.98 2.43 -2.56
CA ALA A 88 8.52 2.52 -2.49
C ALA A 88 7.88 1.13 -2.44
N ARG A 89 8.27 0.22 -3.34
CA ARG A 89 7.79 -1.16 -3.32
C ARG A 89 8.02 -1.82 -1.96
N LEU A 90 9.26 -1.75 -1.45
CA LEU A 90 9.61 -2.36 -0.17
C LEU A 90 8.75 -1.78 0.96
N ALA A 91 8.68 -0.46 1.07
CA ALA A 91 7.90 0.24 2.10
C ALA A 91 6.42 -0.20 2.09
N LEU A 92 5.81 -0.24 0.90
CA LEU A 92 4.42 -0.65 0.72
C LEU A 92 4.21 -2.13 1.03
N THR A 93 5.09 -3.02 0.59
CA THR A 93 4.93 -4.45 0.86
C THR A 93 5.14 -4.79 2.34
N THR A 94 6.06 -4.10 3.01
CA THR A 94 6.26 -4.21 4.46
C THR A 94 5.03 -3.74 5.22
N PHE A 95 4.48 -2.58 4.86
CA PHE A 95 3.23 -2.10 5.44
C PHE A 95 2.06 -3.04 5.16
N ALA A 96 1.90 -3.50 3.92
CA ALA A 96 0.83 -4.42 3.53
C ALA A 96 0.89 -5.71 4.35
N ASP A 97 2.07 -6.32 4.51
CA ASP A 97 2.24 -7.52 5.34
C ASP A 97 1.90 -7.25 6.81
N ASN A 98 2.33 -6.12 7.38
CA ASN A 98 1.98 -5.76 8.75
C ASN A 98 0.47 -5.48 8.95
N SER A 99 -0.15 -4.82 7.97
CA SER A 99 -1.55 -4.37 8.05
C SER A 99 -2.54 -5.52 8.18
N ARG A 100 -2.24 -6.69 7.60
CA ARG A 100 -3.12 -7.87 7.64
C ARG A 100 -3.28 -8.45 9.05
N HIS A 101 -2.42 -8.06 9.98
CA HIS A 101 -2.51 -8.47 11.38
C HIS A 101 -3.35 -7.51 12.24
N GLY A 102 -3.87 -6.42 11.67
CA GLY A 102 -4.68 -5.43 12.40
C GLY A 102 -5.85 -4.88 11.59
N SER A 103 -6.20 -5.52 10.47
CA SER A 103 -7.33 -5.15 9.63
C SER A 103 -7.91 -6.40 8.97
N ASP A 104 -9.17 -6.70 9.28
CA ASP A 104 -9.90 -7.85 8.72
C ASP A 104 -10.03 -7.75 7.20
N TRP A 105 -10.19 -6.53 6.68
CA TRP A 105 -10.20 -6.27 5.25
C TRP A 105 -8.86 -6.66 4.60
N ALA A 106 -7.74 -6.28 5.21
CA ALA A 106 -6.42 -6.60 4.70
C ALA A 106 -6.13 -8.11 4.81
N ALA A 107 -6.52 -8.73 5.94
CA ALA A 107 -6.45 -10.16 6.15
C ALA A 107 -7.24 -10.94 5.09
N LYS A 108 -8.46 -10.51 4.80
CA LYS A 108 -9.31 -11.11 3.77
C LYS A 108 -8.67 -11.08 2.39
N ILE A 109 -8.18 -9.93 1.93
CA ILE A 109 -7.53 -9.82 0.61
C ILE A 109 -6.32 -10.76 0.51
N TYR A 110 -5.51 -10.83 1.56
CA TYR A 110 -4.36 -11.73 1.61
C TYR A 110 -4.78 -13.21 1.56
N ASN A 111 -5.75 -13.60 2.39
CA ASN A 111 -6.26 -14.97 2.48
C ASN A 111 -6.94 -15.42 1.18
N ASP A 112 -7.73 -14.54 0.55
CA ASP A 112 -8.34 -14.82 -0.76
C ASP A 112 -7.26 -15.05 -1.85
N ALA A 113 -6.15 -14.31 -1.79
CA ALA A 113 -5.02 -14.52 -2.69
C ALA A 113 -4.29 -15.85 -2.40
N GLN A 114 -4.10 -16.21 -1.12
CA GLN A 114 -3.55 -17.51 -0.73
C GLN A 114 -4.45 -18.66 -1.19
N ALA A 115 -5.77 -18.56 -1.03
CA ALA A 115 -6.75 -19.54 -1.48
C ALA A 115 -6.70 -19.76 -3.01
N ARG A 116 -6.40 -18.70 -3.78
CA ARG A 116 -6.11 -18.76 -5.23
C ARG A 116 -4.69 -19.28 -5.55
N LYS A 117 -4.04 -19.94 -4.60
CA LYS A 117 -2.69 -20.53 -4.68
C LYS A 117 -1.60 -19.52 -5.06
N LYS A 118 -1.76 -18.24 -4.69
CA LYS A 118 -0.71 -17.23 -4.91
C LYS A 118 0.36 -17.37 -3.83
N ARG A 119 1.63 -17.40 -4.23
CA ARG A 119 2.77 -17.37 -3.29
C ARG A 119 2.72 -16.10 -2.43
N HIS A 120 3.24 -16.17 -1.20
CA HIS A 120 3.22 -15.07 -0.25
C HIS A 120 3.65 -13.70 -0.85
N PRO A 121 4.80 -13.55 -1.54
CA PRO A 121 5.18 -12.26 -2.12
C PRO A 121 4.20 -11.71 -3.18
N HIS A 122 3.44 -12.60 -3.83
CA HIS A 122 2.40 -12.21 -4.77
C HIS A 122 1.15 -11.73 -4.02
N ALA A 123 0.71 -12.49 -3.01
CA ALA A 123 -0.43 -12.10 -2.17
C ALA A 123 -0.20 -10.73 -1.50
N ILE A 124 1.00 -10.48 -0.98
CA ILE A 124 1.37 -9.17 -0.40
C ILE A 124 1.32 -8.04 -1.43
N ARG A 125 1.76 -8.27 -2.67
CA ARG A 125 1.64 -7.26 -3.75
C ARG A 125 0.20 -6.98 -4.15
N ILE A 126 -0.69 -7.98 -4.11
CA ILE A 126 -2.12 -7.79 -4.32
C ILE A 126 -2.70 -6.88 -3.23
N LEU A 127 -2.35 -7.13 -1.97
CA LEU A 127 -2.76 -6.30 -0.85
C LEU A 127 -2.17 -4.87 -0.91
N ALA A 128 -0.88 -4.74 -1.22
CA ALA A 128 -0.22 -3.45 -1.38
C ALA A 128 -0.86 -2.60 -2.51
N ARG A 129 -1.26 -3.24 -3.61
CA ARG A 129 -2.04 -2.58 -4.66
C ARG A 129 -3.39 -2.07 -4.15
N ALA A 130 -4.08 -2.84 -3.31
CA ALA A 130 -5.35 -2.41 -2.71
C ALA A 130 -5.15 -1.22 -1.78
N TRP A 131 -4.11 -1.24 -0.93
CA TRP A 131 -3.76 -0.11 -0.07
C TRP A 131 -3.40 1.15 -0.84
N LEU A 132 -2.68 1.05 -1.96
CA LEU A 132 -2.37 2.22 -2.78
C LEU A 132 -3.63 2.92 -3.33
N ARG A 133 -4.70 2.18 -3.60
CA ARG A 133 -5.98 2.79 -4.00
C ARG A 133 -6.62 3.58 -2.86
N VAL A 134 -6.53 3.06 -1.64
CA VAL A 134 -6.98 3.76 -0.44
C VAL A 134 -6.14 5.02 -0.20
N MET A 135 -4.80 4.90 -0.26
CA MET A 135 -3.87 6.02 -0.11
C MET A 135 -4.12 7.10 -1.18
N TRP A 136 -4.35 6.70 -2.43
CA TRP A 136 -4.70 7.61 -3.52
C TRP A 136 -6.00 8.36 -3.25
N ALA A 137 -7.04 7.67 -2.77
CA ALA A 137 -8.31 8.31 -2.43
C ALA A 137 -8.16 9.31 -1.26
N CYS A 138 -7.44 8.93 -0.21
CA CYS A 138 -7.16 9.82 0.93
C CYS A 138 -6.40 11.08 0.48
N TRP A 139 -5.36 10.91 -0.35
CA TRP A 139 -4.58 12.01 -0.90
C TRP A 139 -5.40 12.93 -1.80
N ARG A 140 -6.14 12.37 -2.76
CA ARG A 140 -6.96 13.15 -3.71
C ARG A 140 -8.06 13.95 -3.01
N ASN A 141 -8.67 13.38 -1.97
CA ASN A 141 -9.76 14.03 -1.23
C ASN A 141 -9.26 14.92 -0.08
N GLY A 142 -7.94 14.93 0.20
CA GLY A 142 -7.38 15.60 1.38
C GLY A 142 -7.93 15.04 2.71
N ALA A 143 -8.44 13.81 2.70
CA ALA A 143 -9.13 13.21 3.84
C ALA A 143 -8.24 12.19 4.53
N CYS A 144 -8.18 12.24 5.86
CA CYS A 144 -7.49 11.24 6.65
C CYS A 144 -8.13 9.87 6.49
N TYR A 145 -7.31 8.83 6.46
CA TYR A 145 -7.81 7.46 6.50
C TYR A 145 -8.66 7.25 7.75
N ASP A 146 -9.84 6.67 7.57
CA ASP A 146 -10.71 6.27 8.66
C ASP A 146 -11.07 4.78 8.48
N PRO A 147 -10.67 3.91 9.43
CA PRO A 147 -11.05 2.50 9.42
C PRO A 147 -12.56 2.28 9.30
N ALA A 148 -13.40 3.08 9.95
CA ALA A 148 -14.84 2.92 9.97
C ALA A 148 -15.45 3.19 8.58
N ILE A 149 -15.05 4.31 7.96
CA ILE A 149 -15.47 4.66 6.59
C ILE A 149 -14.98 3.61 5.60
N HIS A 150 -13.71 3.19 5.71
CA HIS A 150 -13.14 2.19 4.81
C HIS A 150 -13.87 0.84 4.89
N GLN A 151 -14.22 0.40 6.11
CA GLN A 151 -14.99 -0.82 6.31
C GLN A 151 -16.42 -0.70 5.78
N ALA A 152 -17.10 0.43 5.98
CA ALA A 152 -18.44 0.68 5.45
C ALA A 152 -18.46 0.60 3.91
N ASN A 153 -17.53 1.29 3.25
CA ASN A 153 -17.40 1.26 1.79
C ASN A 153 -17.07 -0.14 1.25
N SER A 154 -16.31 -0.94 2.01
CA SER A 154 -16.02 -2.33 1.64
C SER A 154 -17.25 -3.23 1.68
N LYS A 155 -18.15 -3.02 2.65
CA LYS A 155 -19.43 -3.77 2.74
C LYS A 155 -20.36 -3.45 1.58
N ILE A 156 -20.43 -2.18 1.16
CA ILE A 156 -21.23 -1.75 -0.01
C ILE A 156 -20.71 -2.42 -1.29
N ASN A 157 -19.40 -2.45 -1.50
CA ASN A 157 -18.82 -3.10 -2.68
C ASN A 157 -18.94 -4.64 -2.66
N THR A 158 -19.01 -5.25 -1.47
CA THR A 158 -19.19 -6.71 -1.35
C THR A 158 -20.63 -7.12 -1.66
N THR A 159 -21.61 -6.31 -1.25
CA THR A 159 -23.04 -6.55 -1.52
C THR A 159 -23.41 -6.34 -2.99
N ALA A 160 -22.79 -5.35 -3.66
CA ALA A 160 -22.96 -5.15 -5.10
C ALA A 160 -22.41 -6.28 -5.99
N ASN A 161 -21.55 -7.15 -5.45
CA ASN A 161 -20.94 -8.29 -6.15
C ASN A 161 -21.53 -9.65 -5.74
N ALA A 162 -22.64 -9.67 -4.99
CA ALA A 162 -23.40 -10.89 -4.77
C ALA A 162 -24.05 -11.30 -6.10
N PRO A 163 -23.88 -12.55 -6.58
CA PRO A 163 -24.60 -13.00 -7.76
C PRO A 163 -26.10 -12.93 -7.45
N LEU A 164 -26.88 -12.40 -8.39
CA LEU A 164 -28.33 -12.51 -8.35
C LEU A 164 -28.65 -14.00 -8.16
N VAL A 165 -29.33 -14.31 -7.05
CA VAL A 165 -29.84 -15.66 -6.78
C VAL A 165 -30.76 -16.02 -7.95
N ALA A 166 -30.60 -17.25 -8.44
CA ALA A 166 -31.12 -17.80 -9.70
C ALA A 166 -32.58 -17.43 -10.03
#